data_AF-A0ABD5Q837-F1
#
_entry.id   AF-A0ABD5Q837-F1
#
_cell.length_a   1.000
_cell.length_b   1.000
_cell.length_c   1.000
_cell.angle_alpha   90.00
_cell.angle_beta   90.00
_cell.angle_gamma   90.00
#
_symmetry.space_group_name_H-M   'P 1'
#
loop_
_entity.id
_entity.type
_entity.pdbx_description
1 polymer ?
#
loop_
_entity_poly.entity_id
_entity_poly.type
_entity_poly.pdbx_seq_one_letter_code
_entity_poly.pdbx_strand_id
1 'polypeptide(L)'
;MVTGVTSFISFDDVRSEIDSSYPNPGQDVEADLQISNNGYSHRLVGNCVEFLCRVWLYRQCDSIIRPNHPAYTDGSEILDRAERWGRDTSDFQYQYGWNSTENPPVRVSVFDGFVWEDENNRASNREEWEEQLENRADWRPRPSPLTWRYDEELRTVVEQFIETGMNTEGVVKAALLNAGWQPDEVVTSWVDRAAIEDELRDEMASLFQLLREQAWTDGEHLMENPRFGMHQHILPGEGDFIIDNLLVDIKTTEKGTFTPAYWRQLLLYYVLVDIQRELYEVEGRTYGKEGWDGKYPEVSRVGIYFARHGELQTVDMDDLLTSPEYERFRARIVDMAIEENRHAQHDYSAIRGVLTEPYDYERQRSLSDF
;
A
#
# COMPACT_ATOMS: atom_id res chain seq x y z
N MET A 1 -4.98 -4.20 -20.11
CA MET A 1 -5.19 -3.66 -18.75
C MET A 1 -5.35 -4.87 -17.86
N VAL A 2 -4.57 -4.98 -16.78
CA VAL A 2 -4.61 -6.13 -15.88
C VAL A 2 -5.66 -5.90 -14.80
N THR A 3 -6.49 -6.89 -14.52
CA THR A 3 -7.52 -6.87 -13.48
C THR A 3 -6.87 -7.22 -12.14
N GLY A 4 -6.73 -6.22 -11.25
CA GLY A 4 -6.23 -6.43 -9.88
C GLY A 4 -7.32 -6.83 -8.88
N VAL A 5 -6.91 -7.16 -7.65
CA VAL A 5 -7.80 -7.67 -6.56
C VAL A 5 -9.11 -6.89 -6.45
N THR A 6 -9.05 -5.56 -6.33
CA THR A 6 -10.23 -4.71 -6.15
C THR A 6 -11.25 -4.83 -7.29
N SER A 7 -10.79 -4.94 -8.52
CA SER A 7 -11.66 -5.13 -9.68
C SER A 7 -12.16 -6.57 -9.77
N PHE A 8 -11.30 -7.55 -9.47
CA PHE A 8 -11.62 -8.97 -9.54
C PHE A 8 -12.74 -9.37 -8.55
N ILE A 9 -12.69 -8.86 -7.30
CA ILE A 9 -13.75 -9.10 -6.30
C ILE A 9 -15.07 -8.39 -6.61
N SER A 10 -15.15 -7.61 -7.70
CA SER A 10 -16.39 -6.97 -8.13
C SER A 10 -17.24 -7.88 -9.03
N PHE A 11 -16.64 -8.92 -9.63
CA PHE A 11 -17.34 -9.86 -10.50
C PHE A 11 -18.31 -10.75 -9.72
N ASP A 12 -19.53 -10.91 -10.24
CA ASP A 12 -20.61 -11.61 -9.53
C ASP A 12 -20.26 -13.07 -9.21
N ASP A 13 -19.62 -13.79 -10.15
CA ASP A 13 -19.22 -15.18 -9.95
C ASP A 13 -18.13 -15.29 -8.87
N VAL A 14 -17.15 -14.38 -8.87
CA VAL A 14 -16.08 -14.32 -7.84
C VAL A 14 -16.67 -14.01 -6.47
N ARG A 15 -17.57 -13.03 -6.40
CA ARG A 15 -18.26 -12.67 -5.15
C ARG A 15 -19.07 -13.84 -4.62
N SER A 16 -19.82 -14.50 -5.49
CA SER A 16 -20.66 -15.65 -5.12
C SER A 16 -19.81 -16.82 -4.63
N GLU A 17 -18.68 -17.10 -5.29
CA GLU A 17 -17.73 -18.13 -4.86
C GLU A 17 -17.18 -17.81 -3.46
N ILE A 18 -16.68 -16.59 -3.24
CA ILE A 18 -16.15 -16.19 -1.92
C ILE A 18 -17.24 -16.23 -0.85
N ASP A 19 -18.39 -15.60 -1.09
CA ASP A 19 -19.45 -15.47 -0.08
C ASP A 19 -20.10 -16.80 0.30
N SER A 20 -20.11 -17.77 -0.63
CA SER A 20 -20.67 -19.11 -0.37
C SER A 20 -19.67 -20.07 0.27
N SER A 21 -18.40 -20.02 -0.13
CA SER A 21 -17.34 -20.87 0.41
C SER A 21 -16.86 -20.38 1.77
N TYR A 22 -16.69 -19.06 1.93
CA TYR A 22 -16.18 -18.43 3.14
C TYR A 22 -16.97 -17.14 3.43
N PRO A 23 -18.16 -17.25 4.06
CA PRO A 23 -18.96 -16.08 4.42
C PRO A 23 -18.20 -15.19 5.39
N ASN A 24 -18.48 -13.88 5.36
CA ASN A 24 -17.82 -12.89 6.21
C ASN A 24 -17.93 -13.25 7.70
N PRO A 25 -16.81 -13.61 8.37
CA PRO A 25 -16.81 -13.98 9.78
C PRO A 25 -16.58 -12.77 10.69
N GLY A 26 -16.21 -11.62 10.12
CA GLY A 26 -15.80 -10.44 10.87
C GLY A 26 -16.93 -9.81 11.67
N GLN A 27 -16.56 -9.23 12.80
CA GLN A 27 -17.45 -8.47 13.67
C GLN A 27 -17.13 -6.99 13.56
N ASP A 28 -18.15 -6.16 13.77
CA ASP A 28 -17.95 -4.72 13.88
C ASP A 28 -17.08 -4.44 15.12
N VAL A 29 -16.32 -3.34 15.06
CA VAL A 29 -15.50 -2.91 16.20
C VAL A 29 -16.37 -2.70 17.45
N GLU A 30 -15.83 -3.04 18.61
CA GLU A 30 -16.52 -2.83 19.89
C GLU A 30 -16.37 -1.38 20.36
N ALA A 31 -15.23 -0.75 20.08
CA ALA A 31 -14.95 0.62 20.47
C ALA A 31 -15.77 1.63 19.67
N ASP A 32 -16.35 2.59 20.40
CA ASP A 32 -16.96 3.77 19.80
C ASP A 32 -15.95 4.53 18.92
N LEU A 33 -16.46 5.32 17.97
CA LEU A 33 -15.63 6.21 17.16
C LEU A 33 -14.82 7.15 18.07
N GLN A 34 -13.50 7.01 18.07
CA GLN A 34 -12.61 7.83 18.90
C GLN A 34 -12.27 9.16 18.23
N ILE A 35 -12.07 9.15 16.91
CA ILE A 35 -11.61 10.33 16.14
C ILE A 35 -12.47 10.51 14.90
N SER A 36 -13.30 11.56 14.90
CA SER A 36 -14.12 11.96 13.74
C SER A 36 -13.26 12.56 12.63
N ASN A 37 -13.73 12.44 11.39
CA ASN A 37 -13.10 13.09 10.25
C ASN A 37 -13.37 14.60 10.32
N ASN A 38 -12.30 15.40 10.35
CA ASN A 38 -12.33 16.87 10.29
C ASN A 38 -12.70 17.44 8.91
N GLY A 39 -13.08 16.60 7.94
CA GLY A 39 -13.53 17.02 6.61
C GLY A 39 -12.43 17.02 5.55
N TYR A 40 -11.21 16.62 5.92
CA TYR A 40 -10.10 16.49 5.00
C TYR A 40 -10.20 15.24 4.11
N SER A 41 -9.43 15.24 3.03
CA SER A 41 -9.41 14.15 2.06
C SER A 41 -9.03 12.82 2.72
N HIS A 42 -9.90 11.82 2.61
CA HIS A 42 -9.64 10.45 3.08
C HIS A 42 -8.33 9.87 2.54
N ARG A 43 -7.93 10.28 1.33
CA ARG A 43 -6.66 9.83 0.72
C ARG A 43 -5.45 10.45 1.41
N LEU A 44 -5.52 11.73 1.77
CA LEU A 44 -4.43 12.41 2.49
C LEU A 44 -4.25 11.76 3.87
N VAL A 45 -5.35 11.64 4.61
CA VAL A 45 -5.37 11.06 5.95
C VAL A 45 -4.91 9.60 5.91
N GLY A 46 -5.44 8.79 4.99
CA GLY A 46 -5.06 7.39 4.84
C GLY A 46 -3.57 7.20 4.55
N ASN A 47 -3.01 7.95 3.59
CA ASN A 47 -1.58 7.90 3.29
C ASN A 47 -0.70 8.33 4.47
N CYS A 48 -1.16 9.31 5.27
CA CYS A 48 -0.47 9.75 6.47
C CYS A 48 -0.47 8.65 7.54
N VAL A 49 -1.65 8.05 7.81
CA VAL A 49 -1.79 6.94 8.77
C VAL A 49 -0.95 5.73 8.36
N GLU A 50 -0.93 5.36 7.09
CA GLU A 50 -0.10 4.26 6.59
C GLU A 50 1.40 4.54 6.81
N PHE A 51 1.86 5.76 6.53
CA PHE A 51 3.25 6.18 6.81
C PHE A 51 3.57 6.09 8.30
N LEU A 52 2.68 6.58 9.16
CA LEU A 52 2.83 6.54 10.61
C LEU A 52 2.85 5.11 11.14
N CYS A 53 1.99 4.24 10.61
CA CYS A 53 1.96 2.81 10.90
C CYS A 53 3.28 2.14 10.56
N ARG A 54 3.78 2.34 9.34
CA ARG A 54 5.08 1.82 8.91
C ARG A 54 6.21 2.22 9.85
N VAL A 55 6.32 3.52 10.15
CA VAL A 55 7.38 4.07 11.02
C VAL A 55 7.28 3.52 12.44
N TRP A 56 6.07 3.35 12.96
CA TRP A 56 5.86 2.72 14.25
C TRP A 56 6.30 1.25 14.25
N LEU A 57 5.88 0.47 13.24
CA LEU A 57 6.24 -0.94 13.14
C LEU A 57 7.74 -1.16 12.96
N TYR A 58 8.46 -0.25 12.30
CA TYR A 58 9.92 -0.33 12.21
C TYR A 58 10.61 -0.28 13.57
N ARG A 59 9.99 0.42 14.52
CA ARG A 59 10.48 0.45 15.89
C ARG A 59 10.11 -0.80 16.67
N GLN A 60 8.99 -1.43 16.34
CA GLN A 60 8.45 -2.57 17.10
C GLN A 60 8.99 -3.91 16.62
N CYS A 61 9.42 -4.02 15.36
CA CYS A 61 9.83 -5.28 14.76
C CYS A 61 11.35 -5.42 14.66
N ASP A 62 11.86 -6.60 15.05
CA ASP A 62 13.26 -6.97 15.01
C ASP A 62 13.77 -7.22 13.59
N SER A 63 12.89 -7.49 12.64
CA SER A 63 13.29 -7.63 11.25
C SER A 63 12.23 -7.11 10.31
N ILE A 64 12.69 -6.49 9.22
CA ILE A 64 11.83 -5.81 8.28
C ILE A 64 12.20 -6.28 6.88
N ILE A 65 11.19 -6.66 6.11
CA ILE A 65 11.29 -7.14 4.75
C ILE A 65 10.51 -6.17 3.86
N ARG A 66 11.18 -5.66 2.83
CA ARG A 66 10.58 -4.89 1.75
C ARG A 66 10.63 -5.72 0.48
N PRO A 67 9.64 -6.59 0.23
CA PRO A 67 9.63 -7.49 -0.94
C PRO A 67 9.74 -6.74 -2.27
N ASN A 68 9.20 -5.53 -2.31
CA ASN A 68 9.23 -4.65 -3.45
C ASN A 68 10.26 -3.52 -3.24
N HIS A 69 11.29 -3.55 -4.08
CA HIS A 69 12.30 -2.52 -4.12
C HIS A 69 12.20 -1.73 -5.43
N PRO A 70 12.17 -0.39 -5.40
CA PRO A 70 12.04 0.47 -6.59
C PRO A 70 13.24 0.40 -7.56
N ALA A 71 14.16 -0.55 -7.39
CA ALA A 71 15.20 -0.86 -8.37
C ALA A 71 14.77 -1.91 -9.40
N TYR A 72 13.58 -2.53 -9.25
CA TYR A 72 13.19 -3.71 -10.03
C TYR A 72 11.70 -3.81 -10.41
N THR A 73 11.04 -2.71 -10.80
CA THR A 73 10.05 -2.92 -11.88
C THR A 73 10.84 -3.02 -13.17
N ASP A 74 10.46 -3.92 -14.07
CA ASP A 74 10.84 -3.71 -15.47
C ASP A 74 10.48 -2.25 -15.81
N GLY A 75 11.29 -1.61 -16.64
CA GLY A 75 11.25 -0.16 -16.85
C GLY A 75 9.95 0.39 -17.45
N SER A 76 8.81 -0.31 -17.40
CA SER A 76 7.51 0.19 -17.85
C SER A 76 6.68 0.88 -16.76
N GLU A 77 6.75 0.47 -15.48
CA GLU A 77 5.92 1.05 -14.41
C GLU A 77 6.66 1.99 -13.44
N ILE A 78 7.98 1.82 -13.25
CA ILE A 78 8.82 2.83 -12.60
C ILE A 78 8.84 4.11 -13.43
N LEU A 79 8.74 4.07 -14.75
CA LEU A 79 8.65 5.32 -15.52
C LEU A 79 7.36 6.08 -15.17
N ASP A 80 6.21 5.42 -15.07
CA ASP A 80 4.95 6.14 -14.82
C ASP A 80 4.78 6.63 -13.36
N ARG A 81 5.49 6.05 -12.38
CA ARG A 81 5.51 6.55 -10.98
C ARG A 81 6.76 7.36 -10.62
N ALA A 82 7.94 7.07 -11.17
CA ALA A 82 9.17 7.82 -10.92
C ALA A 82 9.37 8.99 -11.88
N GLU A 83 8.94 8.95 -13.15
CA GLU A 83 8.92 10.14 -14.02
C GLU A 83 7.81 11.11 -13.60
N ARG A 84 6.67 10.59 -13.11
CA ARG A 84 5.57 11.44 -12.61
C ARG A 84 5.92 12.21 -11.33
N TRP A 85 6.95 11.76 -10.59
CA TRP A 85 7.33 12.32 -9.29
C TRP A 85 8.84 12.62 -9.12
N GLY A 86 9.66 12.51 -10.17
CA GLY A 86 11.08 12.89 -10.15
C GLY A 86 11.96 12.20 -9.09
N ARG A 87 11.70 10.92 -8.76
CA ARG A 87 12.36 10.23 -7.64
C ARG A 87 13.70 9.60 -8.05
N ASP A 88 14.81 10.11 -7.53
CA ASP A 88 16.15 9.48 -7.63
C ASP A 88 16.17 8.13 -6.90
N THR A 89 16.44 7.02 -7.59
CA THR A 89 16.47 5.65 -7.02
C THR A 89 17.88 5.14 -6.73
N SER A 90 18.91 5.98 -6.87
CA SER A 90 20.33 5.57 -6.81
C SER A 90 20.84 5.19 -5.41
N ASP A 91 20.21 5.68 -4.33
CA ASP A 91 20.65 5.43 -2.94
C ASP A 91 20.36 4.02 -2.43
N PHE A 92 19.54 3.24 -3.13
CA PHE A 92 19.11 1.96 -2.63
C PHE A 92 20.00 0.83 -3.15
N GLN A 93 20.92 0.37 -2.31
CA GLN A 93 21.62 -0.89 -2.50
C GLN A 93 20.59 -2.05 -2.49
N TYR A 94 20.93 -3.19 -3.11
CA TYR A 94 20.09 -4.39 -3.32
C TYR A 94 19.64 -5.12 -2.02
N GLN A 95 19.24 -4.38 -0.99
CA GLN A 95 18.82 -4.90 0.31
C GLN A 95 17.29 -4.90 0.39
N TYR A 96 16.74 -6.08 0.61
CA TYR A 96 15.31 -6.32 0.76
C TYR A 96 14.93 -6.65 2.21
N GLY A 97 15.92 -6.79 3.10
CA GLY A 97 15.73 -7.20 4.49
C GLY A 97 16.69 -6.48 5.44
N TRP A 98 16.17 -6.09 6.60
CA TRP A 98 16.88 -5.45 7.71
C TRP A 98 16.61 -6.24 8.98
N ASN A 99 17.60 -6.30 9.87
CA ASN A 99 17.50 -6.98 11.17
C ASN A 99 17.57 -5.95 12.31
N SER A 100 17.52 -6.39 13.56
CA SER A 100 17.38 -5.52 14.74
C SER A 100 18.51 -4.50 14.94
N THR A 101 19.61 -4.62 14.20
CA THR A 101 20.75 -3.68 14.25
C THR A 101 20.72 -2.63 13.15
N GLU A 102 19.82 -2.75 12.17
CA GLU A 102 19.72 -1.86 11.01
C GLU A 102 18.26 -1.51 10.73
N ASN A 103 17.99 -0.25 10.37
CA ASN A 103 16.65 0.15 9.93
C ASN A 103 16.60 0.31 8.41
N PRO A 104 15.47 -0.03 7.76
CA PRO A 104 15.28 0.31 6.36
C PRO A 104 15.36 1.82 6.14
N PRO A 105 15.96 2.28 5.04
CA PRO A 105 16.02 3.70 4.74
C PRO A 105 14.60 4.26 4.64
N VAL A 106 14.31 5.30 5.41
CA VAL A 106 13.02 6.00 5.34
C VAL A 106 13.16 7.18 4.38
N ARG A 107 12.23 7.30 3.43
CA ARG A 107 12.16 8.48 2.57
C ARG A 107 10.99 9.35 3.00
N VAL A 108 11.32 10.61 3.29
CA VAL A 108 10.35 11.68 3.40
C VAL A 108 10.49 12.53 2.16
N SER A 109 9.44 12.61 1.36
CA SER A 109 9.41 13.48 0.18
C SER A 109 8.44 14.62 0.42
N VAL A 110 8.80 15.82 0.00
CA VAL A 110 7.96 17.02 0.12
C VAL A 110 7.71 17.60 -1.26
N PHE A 111 6.55 18.22 -1.41
CA PHE A 111 6.14 18.87 -2.64
C PHE A 111 6.81 20.25 -2.79
N ASP A 112 7.45 20.52 -3.94
CA ASP A 112 8.20 21.77 -4.19
C ASP A 112 7.58 22.71 -5.27
N GLY A 113 6.32 22.51 -5.65
CA GLY A 113 5.62 23.45 -6.55
C GLY A 113 5.79 23.22 -8.05
N PHE A 114 5.16 24.12 -8.83
CA PHE A 114 5.42 24.30 -10.27
C PHE A 114 6.47 25.40 -10.44
N VAL A 115 7.47 25.17 -11.30
CA VAL A 115 8.41 26.22 -11.71
C VAL A 115 7.81 26.96 -12.92
N TRP A 116 7.41 28.22 -12.73
CA TRP A 116 7.11 29.12 -13.84
C TRP A 116 8.41 29.80 -14.29
N GLU A 117 9.10 29.26 -15.29
CA GLU A 117 10.34 29.84 -15.80
C GLU A 117 10.15 30.52 -17.16
N ASP A 118 10.39 31.83 -17.22
CA ASP A 118 11.21 32.44 -18.27
C ASP A 118 12.54 32.82 -17.62
N GLU A 119 13.62 32.10 -17.96
CA GLU A 119 14.96 32.33 -17.40
C GLU A 119 15.48 33.76 -17.67
N ASN A 120 14.88 34.51 -18.60
CA ASN A 120 15.34 35.85 -18.99
C ASN A 120 14.69 36.99 -18.21
N ASN A 121 13.68 36.75 -17.37
CA ASN A 121 12.91 37.83 -16.75
C ASN A 121 12.59 37.58 -15.27
N ARG A 122 13.63 37.30 -14.47
CA ARG A 122 13.49 37.14 -13.01
C ARG A 122 13.17 38.50 -12.39
N ALA A 123 11.98 38.65 -11.81
CA ALA A 123 11.67 39.80 -10.97
C ALA A 123 12.65 39.87 -9.80
N SER A 124 13.31 41.00 -9.65
CA SER A 124 14.33 41.23 -8.62
C SER A 124 13.73 41.76 -7.31
N ASN A 125 12.45 42.13 -7.32
CA ASN A 125 11.71 42.60 -6.16
C ASN A 125 10.18 42.41 -6.34
N ARG A 126 9.44 42.64 -5.25
CA ARG A 126 7.97 42.43 -5.16
C ARG A 126 7.15 43.32 -6.11
N GLU A 127 7.61 44.55 -6.36
CA GLU A 127 6.93 45.49 -7.27
C GLU A 127 7.06 45.04 -8.73
N GLU A 128 8.26 44.60 -9.14
CA GLU A 128 8.49 43.98 -10.46
C GLU A 128 7.67 42.70 -10.65
N TRP A 129 7.49 41.93 -9.57
CA TRP A 129 6.67 40.73 -9.60
C TRP A 129 5.18 41.06 -9.82
N GLU A 130 4.66 42.06 -9.10
CA GLU A 130 3.27 42.52 -9.22
C GLU A 130 2.97 43.12 -10.60
N GLU A 131 3.91 43.84 -11.22
CA GLU A 131 3.79 44.38 -12.58
C GLU A 131 3.87 43.27 -13.66
N GLN A 132 4.64 42.20 -13.42
CA GLN A 132 4.67 41.01 -14.28
C GLN A 132 3.36 40.22 -14.22
N LEU A 133 2.67 40.21 -13.07
CA LEU A 133 1.38 39.54 -12.89
C LEU A 133 0.24 40.21 -13.69
N GLU A 134 0.26 41.52 -13.88
CA GLU A 134 -0.73 42.24 -14.70
C GLU A 134 -0.62 41.91 -16.19
N ASN A 135 0.57 41.52 -16.66
CA ASN A 135 0.86 41.19 -18.07
C ASN A 135 0.66 39.70 -18.43
N ARG A 136 -0.04 38.93 -17.58
CA ARG A 136 -0.25 37.47 -17.63
C ARG A 136 -0.89 36.86 -18.89
N ALA A 137 -1.37 37.66 -19.85
CA ALA A 137 -2.15 37.16 -20.98
C ALA A 137 -1.38 36.21 -21.91
N ASP A 138 -0.05 36.27 -21.94
CA ASP A 138 0.79 35.52 -22.89
C ASP A 138 1.57 34.35 -22.26
N TRP A 139 1.40 34.07 -20.97
CA TRP A 139 2.09 32.99 -20.29
C TRP A 139 1.46 31.65 -20.68
N ARG A 140 2.14 30.88 -21.54
CA ARG A 140 1.76 29.48 -21.77
C ARG A 140 2.32 28.64 -20.63
N PRO A 141 1.49 27.92 -19.85
CA PRO A 141 2.00 26.93 -18.93
C PRO A 141 2.81 25.91 -19.73
N ARG A 142 4.12 25.82 -19.45
CA ARG A 142 4.79 24.55 -19.63
C ARG A 142 4.38 23.72 -18.43
N PRO A 143 3.65 22.61 -18.58
CA PRO A 143 3.48 21.68 -17.48
C PRO A 143 4.88 21.16 -17.14
N SER A 144 5.52 21.74 -16.12
CA SER A 144 6.64 21.09 -15.46
C SER A 144 6.07 19.86 -14.75
N PRO A 145 6.69 18.67 -14.89
CA PRO A 145 6.28 17.52 -14.09
C PRO A 145 6.37 17.89 -12.60
N LEU A 146 5.41 17.37 -11.82
CA LEU A 146 5.33 17.55 -10.37
C LEU A 146 6.64 17.07 -9.73
N THR A 147 7.56 17.97 -9.38
CA THR A 147 8.84 17.58 -8.77
C THR A 147 8.70 17.45 -7.26
N TRP A 148 8.73 16.21 -6.77
CA TRP A 148 8.93 15.96 -5.35
C TRP A 148 10.41 15.99 -5.05
N ARG A 149 10.77 16.61 -3.94
CA ARG A 149 12.14 16.54 -3.43
C ARG A 149 12.18 15.71 -2.17
N TYR A 150 13.29 15.03 -1.99
CA TYR A 150 13.58 14.35 -0.76
C TYR A 150 14.02 15.38 0.31
N ASP A 151 13.57 15.17 1.55
CA ASP A 151 13.81 16.06 2.68
C ASP A 151 14.63 15.33 3.77
N GLU A 152 15.92 15.64 3.82
CA GLU A 152 16.88 15.00 4.74
C GLU A 152 16.61 15.35 6.21
N GLU A 153 16.15 16.57 6.50
CA GLU A 153 15.85 17.00 7.86
C GLU A 153 14.66 16.24 8.43
N LEU A 154 13.58 16.12 7.64
CA LEU A 154 12.41 15.35 8.05
C LEU A 154 12.69 13.85 8.10
N ARG A 155 13.55 13.32 7.22
CA ARG A 155 14.02 11.94 7.36
C ARG A 155 14.73 11.75 8.69
N THR A 156 15.68 12.62 9.02
CA THR A 156 16.45 12.52 10.28
C THR A 156 15.52 12.52 11.49
N VAL A 157 14.45 13.32 11.46
CA VAL A 157 13.40 13.32 12.50
C VAL A 157 12.72 11.95 12.62
N VAL A 158 12.41 11.31 11.50
CA VAL A 158 11.76 10.00 11.49
C VAL A 158 12.72 8.89 11.95
N GLU A 159 13.97 8.91 11.52
CA GLU A 159 15.00 7.94 11.97
C GLU A 159 15.23 8.04 13.48
N GLN A 160 15.32 9.27 14.02
CA GLN A 160 15.41 9.50 15.46
C GLN A 160 14.21 8.93 16.21
N PHE A 161 12.99 9.05 15.67
CA PHE A 161 11.81 8.43 16.27
C PHE A 161 11.89 6.91 16.25
N ILE A 162 12.33 6.30 15.14
CA ILE A 162 12.46 4.84 15.06
C ILE A 162 13.42 4.35 16.15
N GLU A 163 14.55 5.02 16.33
CA GLU A 163 15.55 4.66 17.34
C GLU A 163 15.09 4.94 18.78
N THR A 164 14.46 6.08 19.03
CA THR A 164 14.24 6.59 20.41
C THR A 164 12.79 6.57 20.87
N GLY A 165 11.83 6.55 19.95
CA GLY A 165 10.40 6.74 20.20
C GLY A 165 10.00 8.19 20.52
N MET A 166 10.94 9.14 20.45
CA MET A 166 10.72 10.55 20.76
C MET A 166 10.38 11.37 19.50
N ASN A 167 9.88 12.60 19.69
CA ASN A 167 9.53 13.54 18.62
C ASN A 167 8.34 13.10 17.74
N THR A 168 7.29 12.56 18.38
CA THR A 168 6.03 12.17 17.71
C THR A 168 5.42 13.31 16.89
N GLU A 169 5.52 14.54 17.39
CA GLU A 169 5.04 15.75 16.74
C GLU A 169 5.78 16.03 15.41
N GLY A 170 7.10 15.85 15.39
CA GLY A 170 7.91 15.97 14.18
C GLY A 170 7.61 14.87 13.16
N VAL A 171 7.36 13.64 13.62
CA VAL A 171 6.98 12.52 12.75
C VAL A 171 5.61 12.73 12.12
N VAL A 172 4.63 13.22 12.88
CA VAL A 172 3.30 13.59 12.35
C VAL A 172 3.43 14.65 11.26
N LYS A 173 4.27 15.66 11.48
CA LYS A 173 4.57 16.68 10.45
C LYS A 173 5.21 16.06 9.21
N ALA A 174 6.20 15.19 9.37
CA ALA A 174 6.85 14.50 8.26
C ALA A 174 5.87 13.63 7.47
N ALA A 175 4.99 12.91 8.16
CA ALA A 175 3.97 12.06 7.54
C ALA A 175 2.95 12.86 6.71
N LEU A 176 2.46 13.98 7.25
CA LEU A 176 1.54 14.87 6.54
C LEU A 176 2.16 15.42 5.25
N LEU A 177 3.39 15.94 5.32
CA LEU A 177 4.10 16.45 4.15
C LEU A 177 4.38 15.34 3.13
N ASN A 178 4.76 14.15 3.60
CA ASN A 178 4.99 12.98 2.75
C ASN A 178 3.72 12.46 2.05
N ALA A 179 2.56 12.58 2.71
CA ALA A 179 1.27 12.22 2.14
C ALA A 179 0.80 13.17 1.03
N GLY A 180 1.55 14.25 0.77
CA GLY A 180 1.24 15.25 -0.24
C GLY A 180 0.52 16.47 0.29
N TRP A 181 0.58 16.72 1.61
CA TRP A 181 0.32 18.05 2.12
C TRP A 181 1.35 19.04 1.60
N GLN A 182 0.93 20.28 1.48
CA GLN A 182 1.49 21.27 0.60
C GLN A 182 1.90 22.49 1.50
N PRO A 183 3.16 23.05 1.48
CA PRO A 183 3.67 24.24 2.28
C PRO A 183 3.73 25.64 1.56
N ASP A 184 3.27 26.77 2.13
CA ASP A 184 2.85 28.01 1.39
C ASP A 184 4.05 28.62 0.69
N GLU A 185 4.09 28.66 -0.64
CA GLU A 185 3.83 29.93 -1.33
C GLU A 185 3.62 29.79 -2.87
N VAL A 186 3.43 28.58 -3.44
CA VAL A 186 3.51 28.39 -4.92
C VAL A 186 2.32 27.64 -5.55
N VAL A 187 1.16 27.53 -4.88
CA VAL A 187 0.02 26.85 -5.50
C VAL A 187 -1.28 27.64 -5.32
N THR A 188 -1.78 28.19 -6.42
CA THR A 188 -3.19 28.61 -6.55
C THR A 188 -4.08 27.36 -6.58
N SER A 189 -4.30 26.75 -5.42
CA SER A 189 -5.41 25.84 -5.16
C SER A 189 -5.70 25.84 -3.66
N TRP A 190 -6.73 26.61 -3.26
CA TRP A 190 -7.57 26.61 -2.04
C TRP A 190 -7.11 25.95 -0.72
N VAL A 191 -5.83 25.73 -0.46
CA VAL A 191 -5.36 25.15 0.80
C VAL A 191 -4.16 25.95 1.25
N ASP A 192 -4.38 26.72 2.32
CA ASP A 192 -3.38 27.47 3.08
C ASP A 192 -2.44 26.48 3.74
N ARG A 193 -1.17 26.77 3.61
CA ARG A 193 -0.08 25.86 3.86
C ARG A 193 0.81 26.39 5.01
N ALA A 194 0.56 27.62 5.51
CA ALA A 194 1.03 28.12 6.80
C ALA A 194 0.17 27.58 7.95
N ALA A 195 -1.05 27.18 7.63
CA ALA A 195 -1.85 26.30 8.45
C ALA A 195 -1.59 24.84 8.02
N ILE A 196 -0.70 24.12 8.73
CA ILE A 196 -1.22 22.81 9.16
C ILE A 196 -2.34 23.24 10.08
N GLU A 197 -3.61 23.19 9.64
CA GLU A 197 -4.70 23.54 10.55
C GLU A 197 -4.46 22.70 11.81
N ASP A 198 -4.42 23.37 12.96
CA ASP A 198 -4.12 22.71 14.24
C ASP A 198 -5.03 21.47 14.40
N GLU A 199 -6.26 21.55 13.89
CA GLU A 199 -7.22 20.45 13.81
C GLU A 199 -6.75 19.22 13.02
N LEU A 200 -6.11 19.37 11.85
CA LEU A 200 -5.57 18.23 11.08
C LEU A 200 -4.32 17.65 11.74
N ARG A 201 -3.49 18.50 12.31
CA ARG A 201 -2.32 18.08 13.07
C ARG A 201 -2.71 17.27 14.29
N ASP A 202 -3.67 17.78 15.04
CA ASP A 202 -4.20 17.18 16.27
C ASP A 202 -4.93 15.88 15.94
N GLU A 203 -5.67 15.83 14.83
CA GLU A 203 -6.26 14.59 14.32
C GLU A 203 -5.17 13.53 14.04
N MET A 204 -4.12 13.88 13.31
CA MET A 204 -3.05 12.92 12.99
C MET A 204 -2.27 12.50 14.23
N ALA A 205 -2.01 13.43 15.16
CA ALA A 205 -1.37 13.12 16.43
C ALA A 205 -2.22 12.16 17.28
N SER A 206 -3.54 12.37 17.30
CA SER A 206 -4.48 11.50 18.01
C SER A 206 -4.57 10.12 17.36
N LEU A 207 -4.64 10.02 16.02
CA LEU A 207 -4.61 8.74 15.30
C LEU A 207 -3.30 7.99 15.56
N PHE A 208 -2.18 8.72 15.60
CA PHE A 208 -0.88 8.13 15.91
C PHE A 208 -0.77 7.68 17.36
N GLN A 209 -1.47 8.32 18.29
CA GLN A 209 -1.57 7.84 19.65
C GLN A 209 -2.33 6.51 19.72
N LEU A 210 -3.53 6.43 19.14
CA LEU A 210 -4.32 5.18 19.11
C LEU A 210 -3.53 4.01 18.52
N LEU A 211 -2.83 4.26 17.41
CA LEU A 211 -1.96 3.27 16.77
C LEU A 211 -0.93 2.67 17.74
N ARG A 212 -0.29 3.52 18.56
CA ARG A 212 0.78 3.12 19.49
C ARG A 212 0.26 2.45 20.75
N GLU A 213 -1.00 2.68 21.11
CA GLU A 213 -1.66 2.06 22.25
C GLU A 213 -2.21 0.67 21.92
N GLN A 214 -2.51 0.42 20.64
CA GLN A 214 -2.92 -0.90 20.14
C GLN A 214 -1.76 -1.91 20.21
N ALA A 215 -2.05 -3.13 20.65
CA ALA A 215 -1.13 -4.25 20.54
C ALA A 215 -1.26 -4.91 19.15
N TRP A 216 -0.19 -4.88 18.35
CA TRP A 216 -0.19 -5.38 16.96
C TRP A 216 0.55 -6.70 16.78
N THR A 217 1.64 -6.88 17.51
CA THR A 217 2.73 -7.79 17.13
C THR A 217 3.53 -8.21 18.35
N ASP A 218 4.14 -9.38 18.26
CA ASP A 218 5.18 -9.81 19.20
C ASP A 218 6.55 -9.21 18.84
N GLY A 219 6.65 -8.57 17.67
CA GLY A 219 7.79 -7.75 17.25
C GLY A 219 8.88 -8.54 16.52
N GLU A 220 8.59 -9.70 15.93
CA GLU A 220 9.62 -10.52 15.31
C GLU A 220 9.88 -10.09 13.85
N HIS A 221 8.82 -10.02 13.06
CA HIS A 221 8.92 -9.88 11.61
C HIS A 221 7.90 -8.90 11.06
N LEU A 222 8.35 -7.96 10.24
CA LEU A 222 7.51 -7.08 9.43
C LEU A 222 7.79 -7.34 7.94
N MET A 223 6.75 -7.57 7.16
CA MET A 223 6.79 -7.47 5.71
C MET A 223 5.86 -6.34 5.28
N GLU A 224 6.42 -5.28 4.71
CA GLU A 224 5.62 -4.15 4.24
C GLU A 224 5.23 -4.25 2.78
N ASN A 225 4.08 -3.69 2.44
CA ASN A 225 3.58 -3.60 1.08
C ASN A 225 3.75 -4.90 0.27
N PRO A 226 3.31 -6.07 0.79
CA PRO A 226 3.41 -7.33 0.06
C PRO A 226 2.68 -7.21 -1.27
N ARG A 227 3.38 -7.44 -2.38
CA ARG A 227 2.81 -7.41 -3.74
C ARG A 227 2.38 -8.77 -4.24
N PHE A 228 2.58 -9.78 -3.39
CA PHE A 228 2.23 -11.15 -3.64
C PHE A 228 2.77 -11.66 -4.99
N GLY A 229 4.03 -11.36 -5.29
CA GLY A 229 4.68 -11.84 -6.51
C GLY A 229 4.57 -10.94 -7.72
N MET A 230 3.83 -9.84 -7.64
CA MET A 230 3.42 -9.06 -8.81
C MET A 230 2.84 -9.96 -9.90
N HIS A 231 1.92 -10.85 -9.53
CA HIS A 231 1.29 -11.80 -10.45
C HIS A 231 0.36 -11.10 -11.45
N GLN A 232 0.90 -10.28 -12.34
CA GLN A 232 0.16 -9.59 -13.41
C GLN A 232 -0.67 -10.54 -14.28
N HIS A 233 -0.34 -11.83 -14.30
CA HIS A 233 -0.99 -12.85 -15.12
C HIS A 233 -1.81 -13.86 -14.30
N ILE A 234 -1.89 -13.70 -12.98
CA ILE A 234 -2.88 -14.38 -12.14
C ILE A 234 -3.76 -13.29 -11.55
N LEU A 235 -3.27 -12.59 -10.53
CA LEU A 235 -3.97 -11.49 -9.89
C LEU A 235 -2.97 -10.58 -9.18
N PRO A 236 -2.73 -9.34 -9.64
CA PRO A 236 -1.92 -8.38 -8.90
C PRO A 236 -2.72 -7.79 -7.73
N GLY A 237 -2.03 -7.63 -6.60
CA GLY A 237 -2.53 -6.97 -5.40
C GLY A 237 -1.36 -6.35 -4.62
N GLU A 238 -1.69 -5.44 -3.71
CA GLU A 238 -0.73 -4.86 -2.76
C GLU A 238 -1.47 -4.80 -1.42
N GLY A 239 -1.00 -5.59 -0.44
CA GLY A 239 -1.48 -5.49 0.94
C GLY A 239 -0.75 -4.38 1.68
N ASP A 240 -1.21 -4.01 2.87
CA ASP A 240 -0.53 -2.99 3.67
C ASP A 240 0.65 -3.61 4.42
N PHE A 241 0.40 -4.60 5.28
CA PHE A 241 1.45 -5.26 6.06
C PHE A 241 1.16 -6.74 6.32
N ILE A 242 2.23 -7.54 6.47
CA ILE A 242 2.20 -8.80 7.20
C ILE A 242 3.14 -8.63 8.39
N ILE A 243 2.64 -8.88 9.60
CA ILE A 243 3.37 -8.68 10.84
C ILE A 243 3.32 -10.01 11.61
N ASP A 244 4.47 -10.62 11.83
CA ASP A 244 4.63 -11.99 12.31
C ASP A 244 3.80 -12.97 11.45
N ASN A 245 2.67 -13.46 11.98
CA ASN A 245 1.72 -14.34 11.32
C ASN A 245 0.37 -13.67 10.96
N LEU A 246 0.28 -12.35 11.08
CA LEU A 246 -0.91 -11.54 10.85
C LEU A 246 -0.79 -10.74 9.56
N LEU A 247 -1.65 -11.02 8.58
CA LEU A 247 -1.85 -10.13 7.42
C LEU A 247 -2.89 -9.06 7.79
N VAL A 248 -2.55 -7.78 7.63
CA VAL A 248 -3.40 -6.67 8.06
C VAL A 248 -3.59 -5.63 6.97
N ASP A 249 -4.81 -5.10 6.90
CA ASP A 249 -5.21 -3.96 6.08
C ASP A 249 -5.72 -2.83 6.99
N ILE A 250 -5.44 -1.57 6.64
CA ILE A 250 -5.75 -0.40 7.44
C ILE A 250 -6.91 0.37 6.82
N LYS A 251 -7.96 0.59 7.61
CA LYS A 251 -9.11 1.40 7.23
C LYS A 251 -9.20 2.64 8.11
N THR A 252 -9.10 3.82 7.47
CA THR A 252 -9.28 5.11 8.15
C THR A 252 -10.70 5.64 7.97
N THR A 253 -11.68 4.80 8.31
CA THR A 253 -13.13 5.07 8.16
C THR A 253 -13.78 5.36 9.51
N GLU A 254 -14.82 6.18 9.53
CA GLU A 254 -15.62 6.44 10.75
C GLU A 254 -16.60 5.30 11.07
N LYS A 255 -16.88 4.46 10.07
CA LYS A 255 -17.64 3.23 10.27
C LYS A 255 -16.66 2.12 10.60
N GLY A 256 -16.75 1.60 11.81
CA GLY A 256 -16.03 0.40 12.25
C GLY A 256 -16.73 -0.90 11.88
N THR A 257 -17.38 -0.94 10.71
CA THR A 257 -18.12 -2.13 10.26
C THR A 257 -17.20 -3.06 9.47
N PHE A 258 -17.13 -4.33 9.84
CA PHE A 258 -16.39 -5.33 9.09
C PHE A 258 -17.23 -5.78 7.88
N THR A 259 -17.14 -5.01 6.79
CA THR A 259 -18.01 -5.24 5.63
C THR A 259 -17.63 -6.49 4.83
N PRO A 260 -18.58 -7.12 4.11
CA PRO A 260 -18.27 -8.22 3.20
C PRO A 260 -17.27 -7.83 2.10
N ALA A 261 -17.21 -6.56 1.68
CA ALA A 261 -16.24 -6.11 0.70
C ALA A 261 -14.80 -6.15 1.26
N TYR A 262 -14.62 -5.74 2.53
CA TYR A 262 -13.33 -5.84 3.19
C TYR A 262 -12.92 -7.30 3.40
N TRP A 263 -13.86 -8.17 3.80
CA TRP A 263 -13.60 -9.59 3.89
C TRP A 263 -13.10 -10.20 2.58
N ARG A 264 -13.78 -9.94 1.46
CA ARG A 264 -13.36 -10.47 0.15
C ARG A 264 -11.95 -10.01 -0.23
N GLN A 265 -11.63 -8.75 0.01
CA GLN A 265 -10.29 -8.21 -0.24
C GLN A 265 -9.25 -8.92 0.62
N LEU A 266 -9.49 -9.02 1.92
CA LEU A 266 -8.57 -9.61 2.89
C LEU A 266 -8.36 -11.11 2.66
N LEU A 267 -9.42 -11.85 2.36
CA LEU A 267 -9.34 -13.27 1.99
C LEU A 267 -8.54 -13.47 0.70
N LEU A 268 -8.69 -12.60 -0.32
CA LEU A 268 -7.87 -12.71 -1.52
C LEU A 268 -6.41 -12.34 -1.26
N TYR A 269 -6.11 -11.39 -0.37
CA TYR A 269 -4.73 -11.15 0.04
C TYR A 269 -4.13 -12.38 0.74
N TYR A 270 -4.89 -13.06 1.60
CA TYR A 270 -4.48 -14.33 2.18
C TYR A 270 -4.17 -15.39 1.11
N VAL A 271 -5.10 -15.60 0.16
CA VAL A 271 -4.92 -16.54 -0.95
C VAL A 271 -3.67 -16.20 -1.76
N LEU A 272 -3.39 -14.92 -1.96
CA LEU A 272 -2.21 -14.47 -2.69
C LEU A 272 -0.88 -14.70 -1.93
N VAL A 273 -0.88 -14.57 -0.60
CA VAL A 273 0.26 -14.99 0.24
C VAL A 273 0.52 -16.48 0.08
N ASP A 274 -0.54 -17.29 0.17
CA ASP A 274 -0.44 -18.75 0.05
C ASP A 274 0.05 -19.18 -1.34
N ILE A 275 -0.51 -18.57 -2.40
CA ILE A 275 -0.01 -18.75 -3.78
C ILE A 275 1.49 -18.45 -3.88
N GLN A 276 1.95 -17.35 -3.28
CA GLN A 276 3.38 -17.02 -3.29
C GLN A 276 4.23 -18.07 -2.59
N ARG A 277 3.76 -18.59 -1.46
CA ARG A 277 4.46 -19.66 -0.72
C ARG A 277 4.55 -20.95 -1.51
N GLU A 278 3.47 -21.38 -2.13
CA GLU A 278 3.40 -22.60 -2.95
C GLU A 278 4.28 -22.48 -4.20
N LEU A 279 4.25 -21.31 -4.86
CA LEU A 279 5.06 -21.08 -6.05
C LEU A 279 6.54 -20.81 -5.75
N TYR A 280 6.91 -20.55 -4.49
CA TYR A 280 8.28 -20.19 -4.11
C TYR A 280 9.31 -21.21 -4.60
N GLU A 281 9.01 -22.50 -4.42
CA GLU A 281 9.89 -23.65 -4.70
C GLU A 281 9.78 -24.15 -6.15
N VAL A 282 8.90 -23.54 -6.96
CA VAL A 282 8.64 -23.98 -8.33
C VAL A 282 9.73 -23.48 -9.28
N GLU A 283 10.51 -24.43 -9.80
CA GLU A 283 11.50 -24.17 -10.84
C GLU A 283 10.84 -23.84 -12.19
N GLY A 284 11.54 -23.08 -13.05
CA GLY A 284 11.08 -22.80 -14.41
C GLY A 284 9.99 -21.73 -14.56
N ARG A 285 9.45 -21.17 -13.47
CA ARG A 285 8.52 -20.04 -13.55
C ARG A 285 9.23 -18.77 -14.05
N THR A 286 8.67 -18.16 -15.10
CA THR A 286 9.22 -16.96 -15.76
C THR A 286 8.51 -15.66 -15.34
N TYR A 287 7.54 -15.73 -14.42
CA TYR A 287 6.74 -14.60 -13.93
C TYR A 287 6.28 -14.88 -12.50
N GLY A 288 5.76 -13.87 -11.80
CA GLY A 288 5.28 -14.03 -10.42
C GLY A 288 6.41 -14.15 -9.39
N LYS A 289 7.55 -13.52 -9.63
CA LYS A 289 8.69 -13.44 -8.71
C LYS A 289 8.88 -12.00 -8.29
N GLU A 290 8.96 -11.77 -6.98
CA GLU A 290 9.36 -10.47 -6.45
C GLU A 290 10.87 -10.27 -6.57
N GLY A 291 11.32 -9.03 -6.37
CA GLY A 291 12.76 -8.74 -6.30
C GLY A 291 13.43 -9.40 -5.10
N TRP A 292 12.67 -9.66 -4.04
CA TRP A 292 13.08 -10.44 -2.88
C TRP A 292 13.00 -11.95 -3.14
N ASP A 293 14.06 -12.66 -2.79
CA ASP A 293 14.24 -14.10 -3.05
C ASP A 293 13.87 -14.99 -1.86
N GLY A 294 13.23 -14.44 -0.82
CA GLY A 294 12.76 -15.20 0.33
C GLY A 294 11.33 -15.73 0.19
N LYS A 295 10.99 -16.71 1.04
CA LYS A 295 9.66 -17.31 1.10
C LYS A 295 8.75 -16.44 1.98
N TYR A 296 7.55 -16.15 1.51
CA TYR A 296 6.53 -15.45 2.30
C TYR A 296 6.27 -16.15 3.64
N PRO A 297 6.01 -15.40 4.73
CA PRO A 297 5.73 -15.98 6.04
C PRO A 297 4.41 -16.74 6.03
N GLU A 298 4.23 -17.63 7.01
CA GLU A 298 2.96 -18.33 7.18
C GLU A 298 1.98 -17.41 7.89
N VAL A 299 0.80 -17.25 7.30
CA VAL A 299 -0.25 -16.41 7.85
C VAL A 299 -1.29 -17.34 8.46
N SER A 300 -1.55 -17.20 9.76
CA SER A 300 -2.63 -17.91 10.49
C SER A 300 -3.73 -16.95 10.90
N ARG A 301 -3.52 -15.63 10.80
CA ARG A 301 -4.52 -14.63 11.11
C ARG A 301 -4.57 -13.55 10.05
N VAL A 302 -5.77 -13.03 9.82
CA VAL A 302 -5.95 -11.81 9.03
C VAL A 302 -6.68 -10.77 9.84
N GLY A 303 -6.47 -9.49 9.57
CA GLY A 303 -7.15 -8.44 10.31
C GLY A 303 -7.34 -7.13 9.56
N ILE A 304 -8.21 -6.30 10.12
CA ILE A 304 -8.42 -4.93 9.71
C ILE A 304 -8.19 -4.04 10.92
N TYR A 305 -7.27 -3.08 10.77
CA TYR A 305 -7.12 -2.01 11.75
C TYR A 305 -8.00 -0.82 11.38
N PHE A 306 -8.99 -0.54 12.24
CA PHE A 306 -9.87 0.62 12.11
C PHE A 306 -9.24 1.82 12.82
N ALA A 307 -8.45 2.61 12.08
CA ALA A 307 -7.59 3.63 12.66
C ALA A 307 -8.32 4.68 13.52
N ARG A 308 -9.56 5.04 13.14
CA ARG A 308 -10.39 6.01 13.88
C ARG A 308 -11.06 5.45 15.14
N HIS A 309 -11.04 4.14 15.30
CA HIS A 309 -11.52 3.43 16.49
C HIS A 309 -10.35 2.97 17.37
N GLY A 310 -9.13 2.92 16.82
CA GLY A 310 -7.96 2.43 17.54
C GLY A 310 -8.02 0.93 17.79
N GLU A 311 -8.73 0.18 16.95
CA GLU A 311 -9.05 -1.22 17.19
C GLU A 311 -8.66 -2.10 15.99
N LEU A 312 -7.97 -3.20 16.29
CA LEU A 312 -7.59 -4.24 15.34
C LEU A 312 -8.56 -5.43 15.47
N GLN A 313 -9.40 -5.61 14.46
CA GLN A 313 -10.28 -6.77 14.35
C GLN A 313 -9.55 -7.89 13.61
N THR A 314 -9.53 -9.09 14.18
CA THR A 314 -8.81 -10.23 13.60
C THR A 314 -9.72 -11.44 13.41
N VAL A 315 -9.34 -12.26 12.45
CA VAL A 315 -9.98 -13.52 12.11
C VAL A 315 -8.90 -14.59 12.13
N ASP A 316 -9.14 -15.67 12.87
CA ASP A 316 -8.29 -16.86 12.85
C ASP A 316 -8.59 -17.66 11.57
N MET A 317 -7.55 -17.91 10.78
CA MET A 317 -7.66 -18.60 9.50
C MET A 317 -7.55 -20.11 9.66
N ASP A 318 -6.91 -20.59 10.71
CA ASP A 318 -6.73 -22.03 10.96
C ASP A 318 -8.08 -22.70 11.23
N ASP A 319 -9.00 -21.97 11.86
CA ASP A 319 -10.37 -22.42 12.13
C ASP A 319 -11.28 -22.37 10.89
N LEU A 320 -10.96 -21.54 9.90
CA LEU A 320 -11.78 -21.33 8.71
C LEU A 320 -11.36 -22.20 7.54
N LEU A 321 -10.07 -22.41 7.35
CA LEU A 321 -9.52 -23.01 6.13
C LEU A 321 -9.15 -24.48 6.37
N THR A 322 -10.10 -25.37 6.09
CA THR A 322 -9.84 -26.82 6.06
C THR A 322 -9.18 -27.21 4.73
N SER A 323 -8.04 -27.92 4.79
CA SER A 323 -7.12 -28.07 3.63
C SER A 323 -7.78 -28.54 2.32
N PRO A 324 -8.62 -29.59 2.26
CA PRO A 324 -9.21 -30.00 0.98
C PRO A 324 -10.19 -28.97 0.39
N GLU A 325 -11.02 -28.36 1.24
CA GLU A 325 -11.99 -27.34 0.80
C GLU A 325 -11.28 -26.06 0.39
N TYR A 326 -10.27 -25.63 1.16
CA TYR A 326 -9.47 -24.45 0.87
C TYR A 326 -8.63 -24.62 -0.40
N GLU A 327 -7.94 -25.76 -0.58
CA GLU A 327 -7.17 -26.04 -1.79
C GLU A 327 -8.05 -25.97 -3.04
N ARG A 328 -9.28 -26.52 -2.96
CA ARG A 328 -10.25 -26.45 -4.05
C ARG A 328 -10.69 -25.02 -4.33
N PHE A 329 -11.00 -24.25 -3.29
CA PHE A 329 -11.37 -22.84 -3.41
C PHE A 329 -10.23 -22.01 -4.01
N ARG A 330 -9.01 -22.14 -3.49
CA ARG A 330 -7.80 -21.51 -4.04
C ARG A 330 -7.63 -21.84 -5.50
N ALA A 331 -7.72 -23.12 -5.86
CA ALA A 331 -7.60 -23.59 -7.23
C ALA A 331 -8.67 -22.94 -8.15
N ARG A 332 -9.91 -22.79 -7.66
CA ARG A 332 -11.00 -22.12 -8.39
C ARG A 332 -10.73 -20.63 -8.58
N ILE A 333 -10.28 -19.93 -7.53
CA ILE A 333 -9.90 -18.51 -7.60
C ILE A 333 -8.75 -18.30 -8.60
N VAL A 334 -7.70 -19.13 -8.52
CA VAL A 334 -6.54 -19.08 -9.43
C VAL A 334 -6.97 -19.31 -10.88
N ASP A 335 -7.84 -20.28 -11.13
CA ASP A 335 -8.36 -20.55 -12.46
C ASP A 335 -9.11 -19.34 -13.04
N MET A 336 -10.08 -18.79 -12.31
CA MET A 336 -10.81 -17.59 -12.71
C MET A 336 -9.89 -16.39 -12.95
N ALA A 337 -8.87 -16.21 -12.10
CA ALA A 337 -7.91 -15.13 -12.21
C ALA A 337 -7.00 -15.27 -13.43
N ILE A 338 -6.52 -16.49 -13.74
CA ILE A 338 -5.76 -16.78 -14.97
C ILE A 338 -6.62 -16.57 -16.21
N GLU A 339 -7.90 -16.93 -16.18
CA GLU A 339 -8.81 -16.68 -17.30
C GLU A 339 -8.99 -15.19 -17.58
N GLU A 340 -9.20 -14.40 -16.53
CA GLU A 340 -9.37 -12.95 -16.63
C GLU A 340 -8.09 -12.24 -17.10
N ASN A 341 -6.94 -12.61 -16.53
CA ASN A 341 -5.65 -11.96 -16.81
C ASN A 341 -4.80 -12.71 -17.84
N ARG A 342 -5.44 -13.59 -18.64
CA ARG A 342 -4.74 -14.46 -19.60
C ARG A 342 -3.94 -13.63 -20.59
N HIS A 343 -2.67 -13.99 -20.77
CA HIS A 343 -1.82 -13.39 -21.79
C HIS A 343 -1.17 -14.46 -22.66
N ALA A 344 -1.30 -14.32 -23.99
CA ALA A 344 -0.95 -15.36 -24.96
C ALA A 344 0.55 -15.74 -24.99
N GLN A 345 1.41 -14.92 -24.38
CA GLN A 345 2.85 -15.16 -24.31
C GLN A 345 3.28 -15.92 -23.04
N HIS A 346 2.35 -16.24 -22.12
CA HIS A 346 2.66 -16.92 -20.86
C HIS A 346 2.18 -18.37 -20.88
N ASP A 347 3.06 -19.26 -20.45
CA ASP A 347 2.73 -20.63 -20.15
C ASP A 347 2.29 -20.74 -18.68
N TYR A 348 1.08 -21.25 -18.47
CA TYR A 348 0.48 -21.45 -17.14
C TYR A 348 0.62 -22.87 -16.63
N SER A 349 1.27 -23.77 -17.37
CA SER A 349 1.38 -25.20 -17.04
C SER A 349 1.98 -25.44 -15.65
N ALA A 350 3.11 -24.82 -15.33
CA ALA A 350 3.78 -24.96 -14.03
C ALA A 350 2.90 -24.46 -12.86
N ILE A 351 2.17 -23.36 -13.08
CA ILE A 351 1.30 -22.77 -12.06
C ILE A 351 0.05 -23.63 -11.87
N ARG A 352 -0.57 -24.08 -12.96
CA ARG A 352 -1.72 -24.96 -12.93
C ARG A 352 -1.39 -26.30 -12.28
N GLY A 353 -0.22 -26.87 -12.58
CA GLY A 353 0.25 -28.11 -11.97
C GLY A 353 0.40 -28.05 -10.45
N VAL A 354 0.70 -26.86 -9.90
CA VAL A 354 0.91 -26.69 -8.45
C VAL A 354 -0.36 -26.20 -7.74
N LEU A 355 -1.04 -25.21 -8.32
CA LEU A 355 -2.14 -24.52 -7.65
C LEU A 355 -3.52 -25.03 -8.03
N THR A 356 -3.65 -25.72 -9.16
CA THR A 356 -4.96 -26.14 -9.67
C THR A 356 -5.15 -27.65 -9.74
N GLU A 357 -4.10 -28.46 -9.89
CA GLU A 357 -4.25 -29.92 -9.80
C GLU A 357 -4.60 -30.39 -8.38
N PRO A 358 -5.42 -31.46 -8.23
CA PRO A 358 -6.06 -32.26 -9.27
C PRO A 358 -7.41 -31.70 -9.76
N TYR A 359 -7.74 -30.46 -9.43
CA TYR A 359 -9.02 -29.84 -9.74
C TYR A 359 -9.07 -29.42 -11.23
N ASP A 360 -9.64 -30.28 -12.06
CA ASP A 360 -9.83 -30.06 -13.49
C ASP A 360 -10.94 -29.02 -13.76
N TYR A 361 -10.55 -27.76 -13.91
CA TYR A 361 -11.44 -26.67 -14.34
C TYR A 361 -11.39 -26.39 -15.85
N GLU A 362 -10.45 -27.00 -16.60
CA GLU A 362 -10.34 -26.84 -18.06
C GLU A 362 -11.60 -27.31 -18.80
N ARG A 363 -12.43 -28.16 -18.16
CA ARG A 363 -13.66 -28.73 -18.73
C ARG A 363 -14.96 -27.97 -18.48
N GLN A 364 -14.96 -26.85 -17.76
CA GLN A 364 -16.21 -26.16 -17.41
C GLN A 364 -16.68 -25.06 -18.39
N ARG A 365 -16.05 -24.91 -19.56
CA ARG A 365 -16.62 -24.12 -20.66
C ARG A 365 -17.28 -25.01 -21.71
N SER A 366 -18.61 -25.00 -21.67
CA SER A 366 -19.48 -25.45 -22.77
C SER A 366 -19.11 -24.70 -24.05
N LEU A 367 -19.13 -25.41 -25.19
CA LEU A 367 -18.90 -24.96 -26.57
C LEU A 367 -19.85 -23.84 -27.07
N SER A 368 -20.58 -23.15 -26.19
CA SER A 368 -21.61 -22.18 -26.55
C SER A 368 -21.11 -20.75 -26.76
N ASP A 369 -19.86 -20.43 -26.40
CA ASP A 369 -19.39 -19.04 -26.35
C ASP A 369 -18.29 -18.71 -27.39
N PHE A 370 -18.33 -19.36 -28.56
CA PHE A 370 -17.54 -18.99 -29.75
C PHE A 370 -18.32 -18.11 -30.72
#